data_AF-A0A388Q772-F1
#
_entry.id   AF-A0A388Q772-F1
#
_cell.length_a   1.000
_cell.length_b   1.000
_cell.length_c   1.000
_cell.angle_alpha   90.00
_cell.angle_beta   90.00
_cell.angle_gamma   90.00
#
_symmetry.space_group_name_H-M   'P 1'
#
loop_
_entity.id
_entity.type
_entity.pdbx_description
1 polymer ?
#
loop_
_entity_poly.entity_id
_entity_poly.type
_entity_poly.pdbx_seq_one_letter_code
_entity_poly.pdbx_strand_id
1 'polypeptide(L)'
;MLAAGQRWLRRPALLDAALLALPLLLFFSLAGYQLQLPGLHNDEAQEAGLQAWQLAAGTAIDAFRDTGLGARHFPLMVQDYIGAAFVYLAAPFVWLLGPGTLSVRVPALLVGGATLLATYGCLSSVADKRTAFVGVLLLAVQPSFVFWSRQGVLIASLTVLFTPLVLWAASRYSQTGGWQRAALLGLAAGLGIYAKLLFAWVLLGMLCAVLLLNAALLFKPARSFWPRPPHWQQAAQCWPVSQPAAHRCCSTTC
;
A
#
# COMPACT_ATOMS: atom_id res chain seq x y z
N MET A 1 -30.00 29.87 0.16
CA MET A 1 -28.66 29.99 -0.50
C MET A 1 -27.72 28.84 -0.12
N LEU A 2 -28.11 27.56 -0.34
CA LEU A 2 -27.26 26.39 -0.02
C LEU A 2 -27.44 25.21 -1.01
N ALA A 3 -27.65 25.47 -2.31
CA ALA A 3 -27.92 24.40 -3.29
C ALA A 3 -27.09 24.44 -4.58
N ALA A 4 -26.12 25.36 -4.72
CA ALA A 4 -25.34 25.51 -5.96
C ALA A 4 -23.98 24.80 -5.97
N GLY A 5 -23.46 24.38 -4.80
CA GLY A 5 -22.11 23.80 -4.67
C GLY A 5 -21.96 22.31 -5.01
N GLN A 6 -23.06 21.55 -5.08
CA GLN A 6 -22.99 20.09 -5.28
C GLN A 6 -23.03 19.63 -6.75
N ARG A 7 -23.40 20.50 -7.70
CA ARG A 7 -23.55 20.10 -9.12
C ARG A 7 -22.22 20.01 -9.89
N TRP A 8 -21.18 20.72 -9.46
CA TRP A 8 -19.89 20.77 -10.16
C TRP A 8 -18.92 19.64 -9.78
N LEU A 9 -19.02 19.09 -8.57
CA LEU A 9 -18.22 17.93 -8.13
C LEU A 9 -18.76 16.59 -8.68
N ARG A 10 -20.02 16.53 -9.14
CA ARG A 10 -20.64 15.27 -9.62
C ARG A 10 -20.33 14.91 -11.07
N ARG A 11 -20.20 15.89 -11.98
CA ARG A 11 -19.89 15.62 -13.40
C ARG A 11 -18.52 14.97 -13.63
N PRO A 12 -17.40 15.45 -13.04
CA PRO A 12 -16.10 14.80 -13.23
C PRO A 12 -16.06 13.41 -12.58
N ALA A 13 -16.68 13.23 -11.41
CA ALA A 13 -16.72 11.94 -10.72
C ALA A 13 -17.56 10.89 -11.47
N LEU A 14 -18.70 11.29 -12.07
CA LEU A 14 -19.52 10.41 -12.90
C LEU A 14 -18.80 10.02 -14.20
N LEU A 15 -18.06 10.96 -14.81
CA LEU A 15 -17.25 10.67 -15.99
C LEU A 15 -16.07 9.74 -15.66
N ASP A 16 -15.40 9.95 -14.52
CA ASP A 16 -14.33 9.07 -14.05
C ASP A 16 -14.88 7.67 -13.74
N ALA A 17 -16.06 7.57 -13.13
CA ALA A 17 -16.75 6.30 -12.88
C ALA A 17 -17.17 5.60 -14.18
N ALA A 18 -17.71 6.35 -15.15
CA ALA A 18 -18.04 5.83 -16.47
C ALA A 18 -16.81 5.36 -17.24
N LEU A 19 -15.67 6.06 -17.08
CA LEU A 19 -14.40 5.65 -17.67
C LEU A 19 -13.94 4.30 -17.10
N LEU A 20 -14.01 4.13 -15.78
CA LEU A 20 -13.59 2.89 -15.10
C LEU A 20 -14.53 1.71 -15.34
N ALA A 21 -15.77 1.97 -15.77
CA ALA A 21 -16.71 0.92 -16.12
C ALA A 21 -16.16 0.01 -17.24
N LEU A 22 -15.50 0.57 -18.26
CA LEU A 22 -15.00 -0.22 -19.38
C LEU A 22 -13.92 -1.25 -18.96
N PRO A 23 -12.79 -0.86 -18.32
CA PRO A 23 -11.81 -1.82 -17.84
C PRO A 23 -12.39 -2.85 -16.87
N LEU A 24 -13.28 -2.43 -15.97
CA LEU A 24 -13.93 -3.35 -15.02
C LEU A 24 -14.81 -4.36 -15.74
N LEU A 25 -15.67 -3.91 -16.66
CA LEU A 25 -16.53 -4.80 -17.43
C LEU A 25 -15.71 -5.78 -18.26
N LEU A 26 -14.64 -5.33 -18.91
CA LEU A 26 -13.73 -6.21 -19.64
C LEU A 26 -13.08 -7.24 -18.72
N PHE A 27 -12.52 -6.81 -17.60
CA PHE A 27 -11.90 -7.70 -16.62
C PHE A 27 -12.89 -8.73 -16.08
N PHE A 28 -14.07 -8.31 -15.62
CA PHE A 28 -15.09 -9.22 -15.10
C PHE A 28 -15.63 -10.16 -16.17
N SER A 29 -15.71 -9.73 -17.43
CA SER A 29 -16.12 -10.61 -18.54
C SER A 29 -15.06 -11.67 -18.84
N LEU A 30 -13.78 -11.28 -18.88
CA LEU A 30 -12.67 -12.18 -19.18
C LEU A 30 -12.37 -13.14 -18.02
N ALA A 31 -12.24 -12.62 -16.81
CA ALA A 31 -11.92 -13.42 -15.62
C ALA A 31 -13.14 -14.15 -15.05
N GLY A 32 -14.35 -13.64 -15.28
CA GLY A 32 -15.62 -14.25 -14.87
C GLY A 32 -16.07 -15.44 -15.73
N TYR A 33 -15.50 -15.60 -16.93
CA TYR A 33 -15.91 -16.63 -17.87
C TYR A 33 -15.64 -18.04 -17.32
N GLN A 34 -16.71 -18.85 -17.23
CA GLN A 34 -16.68 -20.23 -16.72
C GLN A 34 -15.98 -20.37 -15.36
N LEU A 35 -16.32 -19.51 -14.41
CA LEU A 35 -15.71 -19.49 -13.08
C LEU A 35 -15.86 -20.82 -12.30
N GLN A 36 -16.84 -21.65 -12.64
CA GLN A 36 -17.02 -22.97 -12.03
C GLN A 36 -16.00 -24.02 -12.48
N LEU A 37 -15.37 -23.82 -13.65
CA LEU A 37 -14.47 -24.76 -14.29
C LEU A 37 -13.03 -24.21 -14.32
N PRO A 38 -12.00 -25.07 -14.30
CA PRO A 38 -12.07 -26.47 -13.88
C PRO A 38 -12.41 -26.56 -12.38
N GLY A 39 -12.42 -27.77 -11.83
CA GLY A 39 -12.62 -27.99 -10.39
C GLY A 39 -11.64 -27.20 -9.50
N LEU A 40 -11.78 -27.37 -8.20
CA LEU A 40 -10.97 -26.64 -7.22
C LEU A 40 -9.49 -27.04 -7.35
N HIS A 41 -8.62 -26.05 -7.43
CA HIS A 41 -7.18 -26.28 -7.40
C HIS A 41 -6.70 -26.49 -5.96
N ASN A 42 -5.50 -27.03 -5.81
CA ASN A 42 -4.94 -27.38 -4.51
C ASN A 42 -4.79 -26.16 -3.59
N ASP A 43 -4.23 -25.08 -4.13
CA ASP A 43 -4.13 -23.76 -3.52
C ASP A 43 -5.52 -23.21 -3.13
N GLU A 44 -6.51 -23.27 -4.01
CA GLU A 44 -7.87 -22.82 -3.68
C GLU A 44 -8.48 -23.58 -2.48
N ALA A 45 -8.22 -24.89 -2.39
CA ALA A 45 -8.79 -25.76 -1.37
C ALA A 45 -8.07 -25.61 -0.03
N GLN A 46 -6.74 -25.70 -0.07
CA GLN A 46 -5.87 -25.67 1.09
C GLN A 46 -5.78 -24.26 1.67
N GLU A 47 -5.72 -23.24 0.80
CA GLU A 47 -5.37 -21.90 1.26
C GLU A 47 -6.57 -21.06 1.72
N ALA A 48 -7.79 -21.43 1.30
CA ALA A 48 -9.00 -20.76 1.77
C ALA A 48 -10.19 -21.70 1.92
N GLY A 49 -10.41 -22.60 0.96
CA GLY A 49 -11.66 -23.37 0.84
C GLY A 49 -12.08 -24.09 2.12
N LEU A 50 -11.21 -24.94 2.68
CA LEU A 50 -11.54 -25.74 3.85
C LEU A 50 -11.80 -24.88 5.10
N GLN A 51 -10.85 -24.00 5.44
CA GLN A 51 -10.97 -23.17 6.65
C GLN A 51 -12.12 -22.17 6.56
N ALA A 52 -12.40 -21.62 5.36
CA ALA A 52 -13.53 -20.74 5.15
C ALA A 52 -14.87 -21.48 5.30
N TRP A 53 -14.93 -22.75 4.86
CA TRP A 53 -16.08 -23.61 5.10
C TRP A 53 -16.27 -23.92 6.59
N GLN A 54 -15.22 -24.32 7.31
CA GLN A 54 -15.30 -24.59 8.75
C GLN A 54 -15.74 -23.34 9.54
N LEU A 55 -15.22 -22.18 9.16
CA LEU A 55 -15.60 -20.89 9.73
C LEU A 55 -17.10 -20.61 9.50
N ALA A 56 -17.58 -20.80 8.27
CA ALA A 56 -18.98 -20.61 7.87
C ALA A 56 -19.94 -21.65 8.53
N ALA A 57 -19.49 -22.89 8.68
CA ALA A 57 -20.26 -23.99 9.26
C ALA A 57 -20.35 -23.93 10.80
N GLY A 58 -19.58 -23.05 11.45
CA GLY A 58 -19.58 -22.96 12.91
C GLY A 58 -18.71 -24.01 13.61
N THR A 59 -17.96 -24.83 12.86
CA THR A 59 -17.18 -25.95 13.41
C THR A 59 -15.84 -25.48 13.97
N ALA A 60 -15.13 -26.41 14.63
CA ALA A 60 -13.71 -26.24 14.90
C ALA A 60 -12.96 -26.11 13.56
N ILE A 61 -11.93 -25.26 13.53
CA ILE A 61 -11.14 -24.97 12.34
C ILE A 61 -9.82 -25.75 12.43
N ASP A 62 -9.46 -26.42 11.33
CA ASP A 62 -8.16 -27.06 11.18
C ASP A 62 -7.11 -25.99 10.89
N ALA A 63 -6.65 -25.34 11.96
CA ALA A 63 -5.64 -24.31 11.90
C ALA A 63 -4.29 -24.93 11.49
N PHE A 64 -3.54 -24.21 10.65
CA PHE A 64 -2.23 -24.65 10.22
C PHE A 64 -1.31 -24.85 11.43
N ARG A 65 -0.70 -26.04 11.56
CA ARG A 65 0.14 -26.45 12.70
C ARG A 65 -0.53 -26.29 14.07
N ASP A 66 -1.87 -26.43 14.13
CA ASP A 66 -2.68 -26.19 15.33
C ASP A 66 -2.55 -24.78 15.91
N THR A 67 -2.06 -23.82 15.11
CA THR A 67 -1.87 -22.42 15.53
C THR A 67 -3.12 -21.58 15.27
N GLY A 68 -4.07 -21.67 16.19
CA GLY A 68 -5.34 -20.93 16.16
C GLY A 68 -5.58 -20.12 17.42
N LEU A 69 -6.42 -19.08 17.31
CA LEU A 69 -6.87 -18.28 18.45
C LEU A 69 -8.23 -18.75 18.98
N GLY A 70 -8.35 -18.81 20.31
CA GLY A 70 -9.59 -19.12 21.01
C GLY A 70 -10.08 -20.56 20.84
N ALA A 71 -11.23 -20.87 21.42
CA ALA A 71 -11.76 -22.23 21.47
C ALA A 71 -12.13 -22.82 20.09
N ARG A 72 -12.35 -21.96 19.09
CA ARG A 72 -12.66 -22.37 17.71
C ARG A 72 -11.43 -22.47 16.79
N HIS A 73 -10.23 -22.23 17.33
CA HIS A 73 -8.97 -22.22 16.57
C HIS A 73 -9.01 -21.29 15.35
N PHE A 74 -9.41 -20.03 15.54
CA PHE A 74 -9.41 -19.04 14.46
C PHE A 74 -8.02 -18.93 13.82
N PRO A 75 -7.89 -19.17 12.50
CA PRO A 75 -6.60 -19.34 11.87
C PRO A 75 -5.84 -18.02 11.83
N LEU A 76 -4.58 -18.06 12.24
CA LEU A 76 -3.66 -16.94 12.11
C LEU A 76 -2.93 -16.99 10.78
N MET A 77 -2.49 -18.19 10.41
CA MET A 77 -1.73 -18.48 9.21
C MET A 77 -2.35 -19.69 8.53
N VAL A 78 -2.14 -19.75 7.22
CA VAL A 78 -2.57 -20.85 6.36
C VAL A 78 -1.36 -21.66 5.91
N GLN A 79 -0.20 -21.01 5.79
CA GLN A 79 1.12 -21.62 5.63
C GLN A 79 2.15 -20.78 6.37
N ASP A 80 3.40 -21.25 6.44
CA ASP A 80 4.50 -20.61 7.20
C ASP A 80 4.78 -19.13 6.82
N TYR A 81 4.33 -18.69 5.64
CA TYR A 81 4.56 -17.34 5.10
C TYR A 81 3.30 -16.69 4.52
N ILE A 82 2.12 -17.26 4.82
CA ILE A 82 0.82 -16.87 4.26
C ILE A 82 -0.19 -16.71 5.39
N GLY A 83 -0.74 -15.50 5.55
CA GLY A 83 -1.78 -15.24 6.54
C GLY A 83 -3.17 -15.68 6.10
N ALA A 84 -4.08 -15.77 7.07
CA ALA A 84 -5.46 -16.21 6.86
C ALA A 84 -6.40 -15.11 6.36
N ALA A 85 -5.88 -13.95 5.92
CA ALA A 85 -6.70 -12.80 5.48
C ALA A 85 -7.78 -13.19 4.46
N PHE A 86 -7.42 -14.01 3.49
CA PHE A 86 -8.37 -14.43 2.46
C PHE A 86 -9.39 -15.46 2.97
N VAL A 87 -9.05 -16.31 3.94
CA VAL A 87 -10.00 -17.24 4.59
C VAL A 87 -11.19 -16.45 5.14
N TYR A 88 -10.92 -15.38 5.87
CA TYR A 88 -11.94 -14.51 6.43
C TYR A 88 -12.75 -13.78 5.35
N LEU A 89 -12.11 -13.40 4.24
CA LEU A 89 -12.79 -12.79 3.10
C LEU A 89 -13.72 -13.78 2.38
N ALA A 90 -13.31 -15.04 2.25
CA ALA A 90 -14.05 -16.09 1.54
C ALA A 90 -15.22 -16.65 2.36
N ALA A 91 -15.11 -16.69 3.69
CA ALA A 91 -16.13 -17.26 4.58
C ALA A 91 -17.57 -16.78 4.32
N PRO A 92 -17.88 -15.48 4.16
CA PRO A 92 -19.25 -15.05 3.84
C PRO A 92 -19.74 -15.56 2.48
N PHE A 93 -18.85 -15.71 1.50
CA PHE A 93 -19.19 -16.25 0.18
C PHE A 93 -19.41 -17.76 0.24
N VAL A 94 -18.65 -18.48 1.07
CA VAL A 94 -18.89 -19.91 1.33
C VAL A 94 -20.22 -20.11 2.05
N TRP A 95 -20.54 -19.27 3.03
CA TRP A 95 -21.84 -19.31 3.72
C TRP A 95 -23.01 -19.06 2.74
N LEU A 96 -22.86 -18.13 1.80
CA LEU A 96 -23.91 -17.76 0.85
C LEU A 96 -24.04 -18.73 -0.34
N LEU A 97 -22.93 -19.19 -0.91
CA LEU A 97 -22.88 -19.96 -2.15
C LEU A 97 -22.68 -21.47 -1.92
N GLY A 98 -22.43 -21.87 -0.68
CA GLY A 98 -22.00 -23.22 -0.33
C GLY A 98 -20.51 -23.46 -0.61
N PRO A 99 -19.96 -24.60 -0.16
CA PRO A 99 -18.59 -24.98 -0.46
C PRO A 99 -18.43 -25.30 -1.96
N GLY A 100 -17.53 -24.59 -2.65
CA GLY A 100 -17.25 -24.86 -4.06
C GLY A 100 -16.25 -23.88 -4.68
N THR A 101 -16.12 -23.94 -6.00
CA THR A 101 -15.22 -23.05 -6.75
C THR A 101 -15.70 -21.60 -6.71
N LEU A 102 -17.01 -21.37 -6.80
CA LEU A 102 -17.58 -20.01 -6.80
C LEU A 102 -17.33 -19.27 -5.49
N SER A 103 -17.47 -19.95 -4.34
CA SER A 103 -17.29 -19.31 -3.03
C SER A 103 -15.89 -18.77 -2.80
N VAL A 104 -14.90 -19.30 -3.54
CA VAL A 104 -13.50 -18.91 -3.44
C VAL A 104 -13.11 -17.95 -4.57
N ARG A 105 -13.58 -18.20 -5.79
CA ARG A 105 -13.21 -17.40 -6.98
C ARG A 105 -13.95 -16.07 -7.07
N VAL A 106 -15.20 -15.98 -6.60
CA VAL A 106 -15.94 -14.71 -6.56
C VAL A 106 -15.22 -13.65 -5.70
N PRO A 107 -14.83 -13.93 -4.44
CA PRO A 107 -14.07 -12.95 -3.67
C PRO A 107 -12.71 -12.62 -4.32
N ALA A 108 -12.05 -13.58 -4.97
CA ALA A 108 -10.80 -13.34 -5.69
C ALA A 108 -10.99 -12.34 -6.84
N LEU A 109 -12.07 -12.53 -7.60
CA LEU A 109 -12.46 -11.67 -8.71
C LEU A 109 -12.80 -10.25 -8.22
N LEU A 110 -13.48 -10.13 -7.08
CA LEU A 110 -13.76 -8.83 -6.45
C LEU A 110 -12.47 -8.13 -5.98
N VAL A 111 -11.50 -8.87 -5.44
CA VAL A 111 -10.16 -8.35 -5.10
C VAL A 111 -9.41 -7.90 -6.37
N GLY A 112 -9.53 -8.62 -7.47
CA GLY A 112 -8.99 -8.20 -8.77
C GLY A 112 -9.61 -6.89 -9.27
N GLY A 113 -10.93 -6.74 -9.17
CA GLY A 113 -11.62 -5.48 -9.47
C GLY A 113 -11.17 -4.33 -8.56
N ALA A 114 -11.04 -4.58 -7.26
CA ALA A 114 -10.51 -3.62 -6.31
C ALA A 114 -9.05 -3.23 -6.63
N THR A 115 -8.25 -4.17 -7.14
CA THR A 115 -6.88 -3.92 -7.58
C THR A 115 -6.83 -2.95 -8.74
N LEU A 116 -7.74 -3.10 -9.73
CA LEU A 116 -7.86 -2.15 -10.85
C LEU A 116 -8.21 -0.74 -10.37
N LEU A 117 -9.16 -0.63 -9.43
CA LEU A 117 -9.55 0.65 -8.82
C LEU A 117 -8.39 1.29 -8.04
N ALA A 118 -7.70 0.51 -7.21
CA ALA A 118 -6.54 0.97 -6.45
C ALA A 118 -5.40 1.41 -7.38
N THR A 119 -5.18 0.68 -8.47
CA THR A 119 -4.18 1.00 -9.50
C THR A 119 -4.52 2.31 -10.20
N TYR A 120 -5.79 2.53 -10.56
CA TYR A 120 -6.23 3.81 -11.11
C TYR A 120 -5.97 4.96 -10.13
N GLY A 121 -6.35 4.79 -8.85
CA GLY A 121 -6.13 5.78 -7.80
C GLY A 121 -4.65 6.11 -7.59
N CYS A 122 -3.79 5.09 -7.64
CA CYS A 122 -2.34 5.24 -7.57
C CYS A 122 -1.79 5.98 -8.79
N LEU A 123 -2.07 5.50 -10.01
CA LEU A 123 -1.55 6.10 -11.25
C LEU A 123 -2.04 7.53 -11.44
N SER A 124 -3.31 7.82 -11.15
CA SER A 124 -3.87 9.18 -11.26
C SER A 124 -3.31 10.15 -10.21
N SER A 125 -2.62 9.64 -9.18
CA SER A 125 -1.92 10.48 -8.19
C SER A 125 -0.49 10.83 -8.58
N VAL A 126 0.08 10.14 -9.57
CA VAL A 126 1.48 10.29 -10.02
C VAL A 126 1.56 10.80 -11.47
N ALA A 127 0.58 10.43 -12.30
CA ALA A 127 0.47 10.80 -13.71
C ALA A 127 -0.90 11.47 -14.00
N ASP A 128 -1.21 11.67 -15.28
CA ASP A 128 -2.52 12.17 -15.71
C ASP A 128 -3.60 11.08 -15.80
N LYS A 129 -4.87 11.49 -15.86
CA LYS A 129 -6.02 10.58 -15.89
C LYS A 129 -6.06 9.67 -17.13
N ARG A 130 -5.55 10.11 -18.29
CA ARG A 130 -5.55 9.28 -19.51
C ARG A 130 -4.52 8.17 -19.39
N THR A 131 -3.32 8.50 -18.91
CA THR A 131 -2.27 7.52 -18.64
C THR A 131 -2.72 6.50 -17.60
N ALA A 132 -3.37 6.95 -16.51
CA ALA A 132 -3.94 6.06 -15.51
C ALA A 132 -5.01 5.11 -16.08
N PHE A 133 -5.89 5.64 -16.93
CA PHE A 133 -6.90 4.84 -17.61
C PHE A 133 -6.30 3.79 -18.54
N VAL A 134 -5.35 4.18 -19.40
CA VAL A 134 -4.68 3.25 -20.32
C VAL A 134 -3.93 2.18 -19.54
N GLY A 135 -3.22 2.53 -18.46
CA GLY A 135 -2.52 1.56 -17.61
C GLY A 135 -3.47 0.54 -16.97
N VAL A 136 -4.63 0.98 -16.49
CA VAL A 136 -5.65 0.10 -15.91
C VAL A 136 -6.34 -0.74 -16.97
N LEU A 137 -6.58 -0.20 -18.16
CA LEU A 137 -7.13 -0.94 -19.30
C LEU A 137 -6.17 -2.07 -19.74
N LEU A 138 -4.87 -1.77 -19.83
CA LEU A 138 -3.84 -2.76 -20.13
C LEU A 138 -3.79 -3.84 -19.05
N LEU A 139 -3.84 -3.46 -17.78
CA LEU A 139 -3.86 -4.42 -16.67
C LEU A 139 -5.13 -5.30 -16.70
N ALA A 140 -6.28 -4.71 -17.00
CA ALA A 140 -7.57 -5.40 -17.06
C ALA A 140 -7.63 -6.50 -18.12
N VAL A 141 -6.89 -6.35 -19.23
CA VAL A 141 -6.82 -7.34 -20.32
C VAL A 141 -5.53 -8.18 -20.28
N GLN A 142 -4.61 -7.91 -19.36
CA GLN A 142 -3.35 -8.64 -19.23
C GLN A 142 -3.63 -10.13 -18.91
N PRO A 143 -3.21 -11.08 -19.76
CA PRO A 143 -3.53 -12.50 -19.58
C PRO A 143 -3.13 -13.06 -18.21
N SER A 144 -1.94 -12.70 -17.73
CA SER A 144 -1.46 -13.16 -16.41
C SER A 144 -2.32 -12.64 -15.26
N PHE A 145 -2.76 -11.38 -15.32
CA PHE A 145 -3.59 -10.79 -14.27
C PHE A 145 -5.00 -11.40 -14.27
N VAL A 146 -5.59 -11.55 -15.45
CA VAL A 146 -6.90 -12.22 -15.63
C VAL A 146 -6.84 -13.66 -15.13
N PHE A 147 -5.82 -14.41 -15.55
CA PHE A 147 -5.66 -15.82 -15.19
C PHE A 147 -5.50 -16.02 -13.68
N TRP A 148 -4.59 -15.29 -13.04
CA TRP A 148 -4.35 -15.41 -11.58
C TRP A 148 -5.41 -14.74 -10.72
N SER A 149 -6.29 -13.90 -11.28
CA SER A 149 -7.47 -13.41 -10.57
C SER A 149 -8.64 -14.39 -10.64
N ARG A 150 -8.68 -15.23 -11.69
CA ARG A 150 -9.68 -16.29 -11.88
C ARG A 150 -9.34 -17.53 -11.07
N GLN A 151 -8.10 -17.99 -11.22
CA GLN A 151 -7.58 -19.14 -10.50
C GLN A 151 -7.18 -18.60 -9.14
N GLY A 152 -7.89 -19.01 -8.09
CA GLY A 152 -7.72 -18.49 -6.75
C GLY A 152 -6.34 -18.79 -6.16
N VAL A 153 -5.31 -18.08 -6.62
CA VAL A 153 -4.08 -17.82 -5.88
C VAL A 153 -4.37 -16.64 -4.96
N LEU A 154 -5.31 -16.89 -4.07
CA LEU A 154 -6.14 -15.90 -3.38
C LEU A 154 -5.32 -14.94 -2.53
N ILE A 155 -4.21 -15.46 -2.02
CA ILE A 155 -3.26 -14.73 -1.20
C ILE A 155 -2.38 -13.79 -2.02
N ALA A 156 -1.98 -14.20 -3.22
CA ALA A 156 -1.25 -13.31 -4.11
C ALA A 156 -2.14 -12.14 -4.55
N SER A 157 -3.45 -12.39 -4.75
CA SER A 157 -4.41 -11.34 -5.12
C SER A 157 -4.45 -10.20 -4.08
N LEU A 158 -4.42 -10.52 -2.78
CA LEU A 158 -4.35 -9.49 -1.74
C LEU A 158 -3.04 -8.72 -1.77
N THR A 159 -1.89 -9.38 -1.96
CA THR A 159 -0.62 -8.65 -2.11
C THR A 159 -0.60 -7.72 -3.32
N VAL A 160 -1.22 -8.14 -4.43
CA VAL A 160 -1.31 -7.33 -5.64
C VAL A 160 -2.24 -6.13 -5.39
N LEU A 161 -3.32 -6.29 -4.62
CA LEU A 161 -4.20 -5.19 -4.20
C LEU A 161 -3.49 -4.19 -3.28
N PHE A 162 -2.75 -4.67 -2.28
CA PHE A 162 -2.10 -3.80 -1.30
C PHE A 162 -0.88 -3.05 -1.89
N THR A 163 -0.33 -3.51 -3.01
CA THR A 163 0.80 -2.84 -3.69
C THR A 163 0.45 -1.42 -4.18
N PRO A 164 -0.56 -1.20 -5.05
CA PRO A 164 -0.95 0.16 -5.43
C PRO A 164 -1.52 0.96 -4.25
N LEU A 165 -2.14 0.32 -3.25
CA LEU A 165 -2.63 1.01 -2.05
C LEU A 165 -1.49 1.58 -1.20
N VAL A 166 -0.42 0.80 -0.97
CA VAL A 166 0.72 1.26 -0.17
C VAL A 166 1.49 2.37 -0.90
N LEU A 167 1.64 2.25 -2.22
CA LEU A 167 2.27 3.29 -3.04
C LEU A 167 1.45 4.58 -3.06
N TRP A 168 0.13 4.47 -3.21
CA TRP A 168 -0.78 5.61 -3.15
C TRP A 168 -0.77 6.27 -1.78
N ALA A 169 -0.88 5.50 -0.69
CA ALA A 169 -0.84 6.02 0.67
C ALA A 169 0.50 6.70 0.98
N ALA A 170 1.63 6.12 0.54
CA ALA A 170 2.96 6.71 0.69
C ALA A 170 3.09 8.04 -0.07
N SER A 171 2.61 8.10 -1.32
CA SER A 171 2.58 9.33 -2.12
C SER A 171 1.74 10.43 -1.46
N ARG A 172 0.58 10.08 -0.89
CA ARG A 172 -0.26 11.05 -0.18
C ARG A 172 0.39 11.53 1.12
N TYR A 173 1.01 10.61 1.87
CA TYR A 173 1.71 10.93 3.10
C TYR A 173 2.90 11.88 2.86
N SER A 174 3.69 11.65 1.81
CA SER A 174 4.84 12.50 1.50
C SER A 174 4.47 13.93 1.12
N GLN A 175 3.33 14.13 0.45
CA GLN A 175 2.88 15.46 0.02
C GLN A 175 2.27 16.30 1.15
N THR A 176 1.56 15.66 2.07
CA THR A 176 0.63 16.36 2.98
C THR A 176 0.75 15.95 4.44
N GLY A 177 1.57 14.95 4.76
CA GLY A 177 1.80 14.45 6.11
C GLY A 177 0.55 13.95 6.84
N GLY A 178 0.61 13.87 8.16
CA GLY A 178 -0.53 13.60 9.03
C GLY A 178 -0.70 12.15 9.48
N TRP A 179 -1.19 11.98 10.71
CA TRP A 179 -1.27 10.68 11.38
C TRP A 179 -2.24 9.70 10.70
N GLN A 180 -3.35 10.20 10.14
CA GLN A 180 -4.34 9.36 9.45
C GLN A 180 -3.75 8.67 8.23
N ARG A 181 -2.92 9.41 7.48
CA ARG A 181 -2.23 8.90 6.28
C ARG A 181 -1.11 7.94 6.66
N ALA A 182 -0.38 8.23 7.75
CA ALA A 182 0.59 7.31 8.32
C ALA A 182 -0.06 6.00 8.78
N ALA A 183 -1.22 6.07 9.45
CA ALA A 183 -1.98 4.92 9.88
C ALA A 183 -2.47 4.09 8.68
N LEU A 184 -3.00 4.74 7.64
CA LEU A 184 -3.40 4.07 6.41
C LEU A 184 -2.23 3.37 5.72
N LEU A 185 -1.08 4.04 5.62
CA LEU A 185 0.15 3.47 5.06
C LEU A 185 0.60 2.25 5.86
N GLY A 186 0.66 2.37 7.19
CA GLY A 186 1.05 1.28 8.09
C GLY A 186 0.08 0.09 8.03
N LEU A 187 -1.22 0.35 7.97
CA LEU A 187 -2.24 -0.70 7.84
C LEU A 187 -2.16 -1.40 6.47
N ALA A 188 -2.02 -0.66 5.37
CA ALA A 188 -1.87 -1.25 4.04
C ALA A 188 -0.58 -2.07 3.94
N ALA A 189 0.53 -1.58 4.48
CA ALA A 189 1.80 -2.31 4.54
C ALA A 189 1.68 -3.57 5.40
N GLY A 190 1.10 -3.46 6.61
CA GLY A 190 0.91 -4.58 7.53
C GLY A 190 -0.02 -5.65 6.96
N LEU A 191 -1.14 -5.26 6.35
CA LEU A 191 -2.05 -6.19 5.68
C LEU A 191 -1.40 -6.82 4.43
N GLY A 192 -0.54 -6.09 3.71
CA GLY A 192 0.25 -6.65 2.62
C GLY A 192 1.20 -7.74 3.08
N ILE A 193 1.97 -7.50 4.16
CA ILE A 193 2.85 -8.49 4.79
C ILE A 193 2.03 -9.68 5.31
N TYR A 194 0.91 -9.40 6.00
CA TYR A 194 0.04 -10.43 6.56
C TYR A 194 -0.56 -11.31 5.47
N ALA A 195 -0.97 -10.74 4.33
CA ALA A 195 -1.42 -11.54 3.19
C ALA A 195 -0.31 -12.51 2.78
N LYS A 196 0.89 -12.01 2.44
CA LYS A 196 2.04 -12.84 2.13
C LYS A 196 3.32 -12.15 2.55
N LEU A 197 4.22 -12.88 3.22
CA LEU A 197 5.50 -12.35 3.66
C LEU A 197 6.33 -11.77 2.49
N LEU A 198 6.12 -12.30 1.28
CA LEU A 198 6.74 -11.82 0.04
C LEU A 198 6.52 -10.32 -0.22
N PHE A 199 5.46 -9.72 0.34
CA PHE A 199 5.22 -8.28 0.27
C PHE A 199 6.34 -7.43 0.90
N ALA A 200 7.17 -8.02 1.76
CA ALA A 200 8.37 -7.36 2.29
C ALA A 200 9.30 -6.85 1.17
N TRP A 201 9.34 -7.52 0.01
CA TRP A 201 10.11 -7.05 -1.15
C TRP A 201 9.59 -5.75 -1.74
N VAL A 202 8.28 -5.52 -1.73
CA VAL A 202 7.69 -4.24 -2.16
C VAL A 202 8.14 -3.13 -1.23
N LEU A 203 8.07 -3.37 0.09
CA LEU A 203 8.47 -2.39 1.10
C LEU A 203 9.98 -2.11 1.06
N LEU A 204 10.79 -3.15 0.89
CA LEU A 204 12.24 -3.00 0.72
C LEU A 204 12.56 -2.23 -0.57
N GLY A 205 11.87 -2.51 -1.67
CA GLY A 205 12.01 -1.75 -2.92
C GLY A 205 11.68 -0.26 -2.73
N MET A 206 10.60 0.06 -2.02
CA MET A 206 10.24 1.44 -1.67
C MET A 206 11.33 2.10 -0.80
N LEU A 207 11.83 1.39 0.22
CA LEU A 207 12.91 1.88 1.08
C LEU A 207 14.18 2.16 0.26
N CYS A 208 14.60 1.21 -0.57
CA CYS A 208 15.74 1.36 -1.47
C CYS A 208 15.57 2.56 -2.42
N ALA A 209 14.39 2.73 -3.02
CA ALA A 209 14.11 3.88 -3.87
C ALA A 209 14.26 5.21 -3.11
N VAL A 210 13.75 5.30 -1.89
CA VAL A 210 13.91 6.49 -1.04
C VAL A 210 15.39 6.74 -0.71
N LEU A 211 16.13 5.70 -0.32
CA LEU A 211 17.56 5.82 0.01
C LEU A 211 18.39 6.26 -1.21
N LEU A 212 18.14 5.69 -2.39
CA LEU A 212 18.85 6.03 -3.62
C LEU A 212 18.54 7.45 -4.07
N LEU A 213 17.26 7.86 -4.07
CA LEU A 213 16.86 9.22 -4.44
C LEU A 213 17.41 10.29 -3.48
N ASN A 214 17.67 9.91 -2.22
CA ASN A 214 18.21 10.80 -1.19
C ASN A 214 19.67 10.52 -0.84
N ALA A 215 20.40 9.74 -1.65
CA ALA A 215 21.76 9.29 -1.33
C ALA A 215 22.70 10.47 -1.06
N ALA A 216 22.61 11.53 -1.86
CA ALA A 216 23.40 12.75 -1.66
C ALA A 216 23.12 13.47 -0.33
N LEU A 217 21.95 13.29 0.28
CA LEU A 217 21.62 13.82 1.61
C LEU A 217 22.14 12.94 2.73
N LEU A 218 22.26 11.63 2.50
CA LEU A 218 22.83 10.68 3.48
C LEU A 218 24.33 10.89 3.67
N PHE A 219 25.04 11.31 2.61
CA PHE A 219 26.48 11.60 2.67
C PHE A 219 26.82 13.04 3.05
N LYS A 220 25.82 13.91 3.28
CA LYS A 220 26.10 15.20 3.92
C LYS A 220 26.52 14.90 5.35
N PRO A 221 27.72 15.33 5.81
CA PRO A 221 28.06 15.21 7.22
C PRO A 221 26.94 15.88 7.99
N ALA A 222 26.31 15.12 8.89
CA ALA A 222 25.29 15.66 9.78
C ALA A 222 25.88 16.95 10.34
N ARG A 223 25.28 18.11 10.00
CA ARG A 223 25.70 19.38 10.59
C ARG A 223 25.77 19.14 12.08
N SER A 224 26.99 19.20 12.64
CA SER A 224 27.31 18.84 14.01
C SER A 224 26.12 19.08 14.92
N PHE A 225 25.50 18.01 15.39
CA PHE A 225 24.41 18.06 16.38
C PHE A 225 24.95 18.41 17.79
N TRP A 226 26.27 18.65 17.90
CA TRP A 226 26.99 19.05 19.10
C TRP A 226 27.33 20.55 19.06
N PRO A 227 27.26 21.23 20.22
CA PRO A 227 26.60 22.51 20.38
C PRO A 227 27.35 23.62 19.64
N ARG A 228 26.57 24.62 19.19
CA ARG A 228 27.13 25.91 18.81
C ARG A 228 28.05 26.37 19.94
N PRO A 229 29.26 26.88 19.65
CA PRO A 229 30.15 27.38 20.68
C PRO A 229 29.36 28.36 21.56
N PRO A 230 29.49 28.28 22.90
CA PRO A 230 28.79 29.19 23.79
C PRO A 230 29.07 30.65 23.39
N HIS A 231 28.03 31.49 23.44
CA HIS A 231 28.07 32.90 23.03
C HIS A 231 29.23 33.73 23.62
N TRP A 232 29.80 33.33 24.77
CA TRP A 232 30.94 33.99 25.39
C TRP A 232 32.26 33.84 24.62
N GLN A 233 32.41 32.83 23.75
CA GLN A 233 33.57 32.72 22.87
C GLN A 233 33.54 33.74 21.72
N GLN A 234 32.36 34.25 21.36
CA GLN A 234 32.23 35.35 20.38
C GLN A 234 32.51 36.71 21.03
N ALA A 235 32.18 36.88 22.32
CA ALA A 235 32.47 38.10 23.07
C ALA A 235 33.98 38.33 23.30
N ALA A 236 34.77 37.25 23.42
CA ALA A 236 36.22 37.34 23.62
C ALA A 236 36.99 37.91 22.41
N GLN A 237 36.40 37.91 21.21
CA GLN A 237 36.99 38.51 20.01
C GLN A 237 36.73 40.02 19.89
N CYS A 238 35.83 40.58 20.71
CA CYS A 238 35.50 42.01 20.69
C CYS A 238 36.21 42.82 21.79
N TRP A 239 37.11 42.22 22.57
CA TRP A 239 37.91 43.00 23.51
C TRP A 239 39.14 43.57 22.80
N PRO A 240 39.27 44.89 22.64
CA PRO A 240 40.53 45.45 22.17
C PRO A 240 41.55 45.15 23.26
N VAL A 241 42.52 44.28 22.95
CA VAL A 241 43.76 44.20 23.71
C VAL A 241 44.38 45.58 23.63
N SER A 242 44.26 46.34 24.72
CA SER A 242 44.95 47.61 24.91
C SER A 242 46.45 47.32 24.83
N GLN A 243 47.04 47.50 23.66
CA GLN A 243 48.47 47.66 23.51
C GLN A 243 48.85 48.94 24.29
N PRO A 244 49.80 48.89 25.24
CA PRO A 244 50.32 50.12 25.81
C PRO A 244 51.16 50.80 24.73
N ALA A 245 50.68 51.95 24.25
CA ALA A 245 51.40 52.85 23.40
C ALA A 245 52.63 53.40 24.16
N ALA A 246 53.81 53.19 23.60
CA ALA A 246 55.03 53.88 24.01
C ALA A 246 55.75 54.45 22.78
N HIS A 247 55.59 55.78 22.63
CA HIS A 247 56.53 56.75 22.05
C HIS A 247 57.03 56.58 20.60
N ARG A 248 56.55 57.47 19.71
CA ARG A 248 57.34 58.49 18.96
C ARG A 248 56.43 59.16 17.91
N CYS A 249 56.08 60.43 18.11
CA CYS A 249 56.69 61.65 17.55
C CYS A 249 55.99 62.19 16.28
N CYS A 250 55.26 63.28 16.49
CA CYS A 250 55.08 64.48 15.65
C CYS A 250 55.44 64.44 14.14
N SER A 251 54.45 64.78 13.30
CA SER A 251 54.46 65.96 12.40
C SER A 251 53.12 65.99 11.62
N THR A 252 52.15 66.83 12.00
CA THR A 252 51.80 68.16 11.44
C THR A 252 51.76 68.28 9.90
N THR A 253 50.57 68.68 9.42
CA THR A 253 50.25 69.52 8.22
C THR A 253 50.51 68.89 6.84
N CYS A 254 49.59 68.87 5.87
CA CYS A 254 48.43 69.71 5.53
C CYS A 254 47.21 68.89 5.08
#